data_AF-A0A7S4NIF7-F1
#
_entry.id   AF-A0A7S4NIF7-F1
#
_cell.length_a   1.000
_cell.length_b   1.000
_cell.length_c   1.000
_cell.angle_alpha   90.00
_cell.angle_beta   90.00
_cell.angle_gamma   90.00
#
_symmetry.space_group_name_H-M   'P 1'
#
loop_
_entity.id
_entity.type
_entity.pdbx_description
1 polymer ?
#
loop_
_entity_poly.entity_id
_entity_poly.type
_entity_poly.pdbx_seq_one_letter_code
_entity_poly.pdbx_strand_id
1 'polypeptide(L)'
;MRSIATAIIVATLLCSANAFAPGASIAHATAFRPRSKAPLSMAKFELVLDIPPSDSEVQAQIAFESVIDGPSEPVVVRYSLPFGLDVAPEKGLAVCTKDGAGGEKVGDVLRFTSAWSMGLPRGDGLLTTAASFGGALSWQCSLFDVLKASRWEDVVQALTSNVESRTDEVLLVFERPLADQ
;
A
#
# COMPACT_ATOMS: atom_id res chain seq x y z
N MET A 1 -33.28 54.54 -50.60
CA MET A 1 -31.97 55.23 -50.57
C MET A 1 -31.54 55.42 -49.12
N ARG A 2 -30.27 55.09 -48.85
CA ARG A 2 -29.44 55.33 -47.64
C ARG A 2 -29.08 54.08 -46.82
N SER A 3 -27.94 53.52 -47.23
CA SER A 3 -26.99 52.74 -46.44
C SER A 3 -26.39 53.55 -45.29
N ILE A 4 -26.02 52.88 -44.20
CA ILE A 4 -24.86 53.05 -43.29
C ILE A 4 -24.93 51.76 -42.41
N ALA A 5 -24.13 50.70 -42.62
CA ALA A 5 -22.70 50.54 -42.32
C ALA A 5 -22.33 50.85 -40.86
N THR A 6 -22.36 49.87 -39.96
CA THR A 6 -21.55 49.89 -38.72
C THR A 6 -21.17 48.48 -38.30
N ALA A 7 -19.93 48.35 -37.87
CA ALA A 7 -19.12 47.14 -37.83
C ALA A 7 -19.16 46.36 -36.50
N ILE A 8 -18.93 45.05 -36.64
CA ILE A 8 -18.03 44.17 -35.87
C ILE A 8 -17.69 44.59 -34.44
N ILE A 9 -18.09 43.77 -33.45
CA ILE A 9 -17.17 43.25 -32.42
C ILE A 9 -17.51 41.77 -32.17
N VAL A 10 -16.53 40.92 -32.49
CA VAL A 10 -16.42 39.50 -32.11
C VAL A 10 -15.96 39.43 -30.66
N ALA A 11 -16.63 38.63 -29.82
CA ALA A 11 -16.11 38.22 -28.53
C ALA A 11 -16.34 36.72 -28.34
N THR A 12 -15.46 35.93 -28.95
CA THR A 12 -15.18 34.55 -28.57
C THR A 12 -14.67 34.51 -27.13
N LEU A 13 -15.44 33.89 -26.23
CA LEU A 13 -14.96 33.55 -24.89
C LEU A 13 -14.03 32.34 -25.01
N LEU A 14 -12.73 32.59 -25.02
CA LEU A 14 -11.68 31.60 -24.80
C LEU A 14 -10.93 31.91 -23.50
N CYS A 15 -10.65 30.83 -22.76
CA CYS A 15 -9.60 30.64 -21.77
C CYS A 15 -9.73 31.36 -20.41
N SER A 16 -9.87 30.53 -19.37
CA SER A 16 -8.97 30.60 -18.20
C SER A 16 -8.82 29.19 -17.63
N ALA A 17 -7.81 28.48 -18.10
CA ALA A 17 -7.29 27.30 -17.41
C ALA A 17 -6.61 27.78 -16.12
N ASN A 18 -7.23 27.53 -14.96
CA ASN A 18 -6.50 27.62 -13.70
C ASN A 18 -5.75 26.31 -13.49
N ALA A 19 -4.58 26.25 -14.10
CA ALA A 19 -3.51 25.35 -13.69
C ALA A 19 -3.11 25.71 -12.26
N PHE A 20 -3.39 24.81 -11.31
CA PHE A 20 -2.82 24.86 -9.97
C PHE A 20 -1.78 23.75 -9.86
N ALA A 21 -0.53 24.13 -10.08
CA ALA A 21 0.66 23.47 -9.56
C ALA A 21 1.60 24.63 -9.17
N PRO A 22 2.28 24.60 -8.00
CA PRO A 22 3.33 23.62 -7.78
C PRO A 22 3.37 23.04 -6.36
N GLY A 23 3.76 21.77 -6.29
CA GLY A 23 4.10 21.09 -5.05
C GLY A 23 4.80 19.79 -5.39
N ALA A 24 5.91 19.89 -6.13
CA ALA A 24 6.79 18.76 -6.35
C ALA A 24 7.43 18.38 -5.01
N SER A 25 6.72 17.55 -4.24
CA SER A 25 7.37 16.73 -3.23
C SER A 25 8.01 15.57 -3.97
N ILE A 26 9.34 15.55 -4.00
CA ILE A 26 10.12 14.46 -4.57
C ILE A 26 9.90 13.25 -3.64
N ALA A 27 8.87 12.48 -3.93
CA ALA A 27 8.73 11.14 -3.37
C ALA A 27 9.83 10.27 -4.00
N HIS A 28 10.86 9.98 -3.23
CA HIS A 28 11.85 8.97 -3.57
C HIS A 28 11.18 7.59 -3.41
N ALA A 29 10.36 7.20 -4.39
CA ALA A 29 9.84 5.84 -4.49
C ALA A 29 10.95 4.95 -5.08
N THR A 30 11.75 4.34 -4.22
CA THR A 30 12.69 3.28 -4.62
C THR A 30 11.91 1.97 -4.81
N ALA A 31 11.35 1.78 -6.01
CA ALA A 31 10.87 0.47 -6.45
C ALA A 31 12.08 -0.44 -6.70
N PHE A 32 12.45 -1.24 -5.71
CA PHE A 32 13.51 -2.25 -5.85
C PHE A 32 12.96 -3.43 -6.67
N ARG A 33 13.58 -3.69 -7.84
CA ARG A 33 13.23 -4.81 -8.73
C ARG A 33 14.20 -5.98 -8.52
N PRO A 34 13.83 -7.07 -7.83
CA PRO A 34 14.57 -8.32 -7.93
C PRO A 34 14.27 -9.00 -9.28
N ARG A 35 15.31 -9.29 -10.06
CA ARG A 35 15.20 -9.98 -11.35
C ARG A 35 15.39 -11.48 -11.15
N SER A 36 14.34 -12.28 -11.32
CA SER A 36 14.51 -13.71 -11.61
C SER A 36 13.51 -14.16 -12.69
N LYS A 37 14.02 -14.86 -13.71
CA LYS A 37 13.22 -15.66 -14.65
C LYS A 37 13.29 -17.10 -14.15
N ALA A 38 12.15 -17.72 -13.85
CA ALA A 38 12.06 -19.15 -13.53
C ALA A 38 10.74 -19.72 -14.06
N PRO A 39 10.70 -21.02 -14.41
CA PRO A 39 9.55 -21.69 -15.04
C PRO A 39 8.40 -21.91 -14.05
N LEU A 40 7.27 -22.45 -14.53
CA LEU A 40 6.03 -22.80 -13.83
C LEU A 40 6.24 -23.67 -12.56
N SER A 41 6.83 -23.09 -11.54
CA SER A 41 6.82 -23.50 -10.15
C SER A 41 6.10 -22.41 -9.38
N MET A 42 5.25 -22.77 -8.41
CA MET A 42 4.68 -21.77 -7.49
C MET A 42 5.83 -20.94 -6.93
N ALA A 43 5.93 -19.68 -7.39
CA ALA A 43 7.05 -18.84 -7.05
C ALA A 43 7.01 -18.61 -5.55
N LYS A 44 8.11 -18.91 -4.87
CA LYS A 44 8.29 -18.60 -3.46
C LYS A 44 8.95 -17.24 -3.36
N PHE A 45 8.32 -16.32 -2.66
CA PHE A 45 8.83 -14.99 -2.41
C PHE A 45 9.36 -14.91 -0.98
N GLU A 46 10.53 -14.30 -0.82
CA GLU A 46 11.15 -14.02 0.47
C GLU A 46 11.50 -12.53 0.51
N LEU A 47 10.96 -11.80 1.47
CA LEU A 47 11.20 -10.36 1.63
C LEU A 47 11.58 -10.04 3.08
N VAL A 48 12.45 -9.05 3.24
CA VAL A 48 12.76 -8.40 4.52
C VAL A 48 12.27 -6.97 4.41
N LEU A 49 11.36 -6.59 5.30
CA LEU A 49 10.66 -5.30 5.25
C LEU A 49 10.74 -4.61 6.61
N ASP A 50 11.08 -3.33 6.63
CA ASP A 50 11.01 -2.52 7.84
C ASP A 50 9.54 -2.25 8.18
N ILE A 51 9.08 -2.66 9.36
CA ILE A 51 7.70 -2.51 9.80
C ILE A 51 7.50 -1.08 10.31
N PRO A 52 6.36 -0.43 9.97
CA PRO A 52 6.04 0.88 10.54
C PRO A 52 6.01 0.89 12.07
N PRO A 53 6.37 2.02 12.70
CA PRO A 53 6.84 3.25 12.08
C PRO A 53 8.30 3.12 11.60
N SER A 54 8.68 3.89 10.57
CA SER A 54 10.00 3.81 9.90
C SER A 54 11.20 3.97 10.85
N ASP A 55 11.01 4.61 12.00
CA ASP A 55 12.03 4.82 13.04
C ASP A 55 12.19 3.64 14.01
N SER A 56 11.34 2.60 13.91
CA SER A 56 11.33 1.49 14.87
C SER A 56 12.49 0.49 14.72
N GLU A 57 13.24 0.53 13.60
CA GLU A 57 14.28 -0.45 13.22
C GLU A 57 13.80 -1.91 13.21
N VAL A 58 12.49 -2.16 13.36
CA VAL A 58 11.92 -3.51 13.41
C VAL A 58 11.75 -4.04 12.00
N GLN A 59 12.30 -5.23 11.73
CA GLN A 59 12.16 -5.90 10.43
C GLN A 59 11.23 -7.12 10.52
N ALA A 60 10.33 -7.23 9.55
CA ALA A 60 9.61 -8.46 9.26
C ALA A 60 10.33 -9.24 8.16
N GLN A 61 10.54 -10.52 8.40
CA GLN A 61 10.92 -11.47 7.36
C GLN A 61 9.67 -12.25 6.96
N ILE A 62 9.22 -12.08 5.72
CA ILE A 62 8.04 -12.78 5.19
C ILE A 62 8.47 -13.73 4.08
N ALA A 63 7.87 -14.91 4.09
CA ALA A 63 7.98 -15.88 3.02
C ALA A 63 6.58 -16.36 2.66
N PHE A 64 6.24 -16.31 1.37
CA PHE A 64 4.93 -16.77 0.89
C PHE A 64 5.01 -17.33 -0.52
N GLU A 65 4.04 -18.17 -0.84
CA GLU A 65 3.87 -18.76 -2.16
C GLU A 65 2.92 -17.90 -2.99
N SER A 66 3.22 -17.80 -4.28
CA SER A 66 2.35 -17.21 -5.30
C SER A 66 0.97 -17.85 -5.27
N VAL A 67 -0.08 -17.03 -5.28
CA VAL A 67 -1.47 -17.51 -5.50
C VAL A 67 -1.97 -17.26 -6.90
N ILE A 68 -1.26 -16.43 -7.67
CA ILE A 68 -1.61 -16.17 -9.05
C ILE A 68 -1.11 -17.33 -9.92
N ASP A 69 -1.98 -17.79 -10.82
CA ASP A 69 -1.64 -18.76 -11.85
C ASP A 69 -0.74 -18.10 -12.91
N GLY A 70 0.55 -18.41 -12.89
CA GLY A 70 1.53 -17.89 -13.84
C GLY A 70 2.67 -17.11 -13.18
N PRO A 71 3.50 -16.41 -13.97
CA PRO A 71 4.56 -15.59 -13.43
C PRO A 71 3.98 -14.39 -12.66
N SER A 72 4.43 -14.16 -11.44
CA SER A 72 4.03 -13.04 -10.59
C SER A 72 5.22 -12.44 -9.85
N GLU A 73 5.08 -11.21 -9.35
CA GLU A 73 6.10 -10.54 -8.55
C GLU A 73 5.49 -9.86 -7.31
N PRO A 74 6.23 -9.80 -6.18
CA PRO A 74 5.80 -9.05 -5.02
C PRO A 74 6.06 -7.55 -5.25
N VAL A 75 5.06 -6.72 -4.97
CA VAL A 75 5.13 -5.26 -5.06
C VAL A 75 4.90 -4.66 -3.68
N VAL A 76 5.92 -3.98 -3.17
CA VAL A 76 5.84 -3.31 -1.86
C VAL A 76 5.41 -1.86 -2.09
N VAL A 77 4.35 -1.46 -1.40
CA VAL A 77 3.77 -0.12 -1.47
C VAL A 77 3.74 0.47 -0.06
N ARG A 78 4.16 1.73 0.07
CA ARG A 78 4.09 2.49 1.31
C ARG A 78 3.26 3.74 1.11
N TYR A 79 2.35 4.00 2.04
CA TYR A 79 1.50 5.18 2.04
C TYR A 79 1.69 5.99 3.30
N SER A 80 1.77 7.31 3.21
CA SER A 80 1.58 8.18 4.37
C SER A 80 0.12 8.22 4.78
N LEU A 81 -0.16 8.42 6.07
CA LEU A 81 -1.53 8.66 6.55
C LEU A 81 -1.96 10.12 6.32
N PRO A 82 -3.25 10.37 6.00
CA PRO A 82 -4.28 9.38 5.66
C PRO A 82 -4.05 8.81 4.25
N PHE A 83 -4.46 7.56 4.04
CA PHE A 83 -4.32 6.87 2.77
C PHE A 83 -5.68 6.43 2.21
N GLY A 84 -5.76 6.30 0.89
CA GLY A 84 -6.87 5.66 0.20
C GLY A 84 -6.39 4.35 -0.43
N LEU A 85 -7.22 3.32 -0.38
CA LEU A 85 -6.91 2.02 -0.98
C LEU A 85 -8.16 1.44 -1.64
N ASP A 86 -8.06 1.17 -2.94
CA ASP A 86 -9.15 0.63 -3.75
C ASP A 86 -9.02 -0.89 -3.92
N VAL A 87 -9.35 -1.65 -2.87
CA VAL A 87 -9.30 -3.13 -2.87
C VAL A 87 -10.65 -3.72 -2.47
N ALA A 88 -11.09 -4.75 -3.19
CA ALA A 88 -12.35 -5.45 -2.95
C ALA A 88 -12.14 -6.96 -2.81
N PRO A 89 -13.03 -7.66 -2.07
CA PRO A 89 -13.00 -9.12 -2.00
C PRO A 89 -13.52 -9.73 -3.31
N GLU A 90 -12.64 -10.39 -4.06
CA GLU A 90 -12.96 -11.11 -5.29
C GLU A 90 -12.45 -12.55 -5.22
N LYS A 91 -13.34 -13.53 -5.38
CA LYS A 91 -13.00 -14.97 -5.36
C LYS A 91 -12.20 -15.41 -4.11
N GLY A 92 -12.45 -14.77 -2.97
CA GLY A 92 -11.75 -15.04 -1.71
C GLY A 92 -10.38 -14.37 -1.59
N LEU A 93 -10.01 -13.51 -2.54
CA LEU A 93 -8.78 -12.71 -2.52
C LEU A 93 -9.11 -11.23 -2.38
N ALA A 94 -8.17 -10.45 -1.83
CA ALA A 94 -8.26 -9.01 -1.77
C ALA A 94 -7.63 -8.41 -3.05
N VAL A 95 -8.44 -8.04 -4.03
CA VAL A 95 -7.97 -7.61 -5.36
C VAL A 95 -8.08 -6.10 -5.52
N CYS A 96 -7.01 -5.48 -6.02
CA CYS A 96 -6.99 -4.07 -6.36
C CYS A 96 -7.91 -3.79 -7.55
N THR A 97 -8.85 -2.87 -7.35
CA THR A 97 -9.91 -2.52 -8.31
C THR A 97 -9.60 -1.26 -9.10
N LYS A 98 -8.60 -0.49 -8.67
CA LYS A 98 -8.17 0.76 -9.31
C LYS A 98 -6.69 1.02 -9.06
N ASP A 99 -5.99 1.49 -10.09
CA ASP A 99 -4.60 1.93 -9.97
C ASP A 99 -4.49 3.05 -8.92
N GLY A 100 -3.57 2.87 -7.98
CA GLY A 100 -3.32 3.84 -6.92
C GLY A 100 -2.01 4.61 -7.09
N ALA A 101 -1.83 5.62 -6.24
CA ALA A 101 -0.68 6.51 -6.31
C ALA A 101 0.63 5.86 -5.82
N GLY A 102 0.51 4.82 -4.99
CA GLY A 102 1.63 4.05 -4.42
C GLY A 102 2.25 3.06 -5.41
N GLY A 103 1.64 2.89 -6.59
CA GLY A 103 2.14 2.05 -7.67
C GLY A 103 1.47 0.68 -7.77
N GLU A 104 0.47 0.40 -6.94
CA GLU A 104 -0.47 -0.72 -7.11
C GLU A 104 -1.33 -0.53 -8.37
N LYS A 105 -1.75 -1.66 -8.94
CA LYS A 105 -2.47 -1.71 -10.22
C LYS A 105 -3.70 -2.60 -10.12
N VAL A 106 -4.68 -2.33 -10.97
CA VAL A 106 -5.85 -3.21 -11.13
C VAL A 106 -5.40 -4.65 -11.35
N GLY A 107 -5.94 -5.57 -10.56
CA GLY A 107 -5.60 -7.00 -10.60
C GLY A 107 -4.47 -7.43 -9.66
N ASP A 108 -3.78 -6.49 -9.00
CA ASP A 108 -2.85 -6.83 -7.93
C ASP A 108 -3.61 -7.44 -6.74
N VAL A 109 -3.05 -8.49 -6.14
CA VAL A 109 -3.64 -9.15 -4.97
C VAL A 109 -2.93 -8.65 -3.71
N LEU A 110 -3.67 -8.05 -2.76
CA LEU A 110 -3.12 -7.65 -1.47
C LEU A 110 -2.78 -8.89 -0.63
N ARG A 111 -1.50 -9.02 -0.28
CA ARG A 111 -0.92 -10.15 0.46
C ARG A 111 -0.73 -9.85 1.93
N PHE A 112 -0.13 -8.69 2.22
CA PHE A 112 0.16 -8.28 3.57
C PHE A 112 -0.15 -6.80 3.76
N THR A 113 -0.53 -6.45 4.98
CA THR A 113 -0.66 -5.06 5.42
C THR A 113 -0.08 -4.90 6.82
N SER A 114 0.51 -3.74 7.12
CA SER A 114 0.82 -3.37 8.51
C SER A 114 -0.46 -3.33 9.33
N ALA A 115 -0.42 -3.91 10.52
CA ALA A 115 -1.54 -3.96 11.42
C ALA A 115 -1.08 -3.77 12.86
N TRP A 116 -1.84 -2.95 13.58
CA TRP A 116 -1.60 -2.60 14.97
C TRP A 116 -2.52 -3.37 15.89
N SER A 117 -1.93 -4.12 16.81
CA SER A 117 -2.64 -4.86 17.84
C SER A 117 -2.10 -4.54 19.22
N MET A 118 -2.93 -4.69 20.24
CA MET A 118 -2.50 -4.51 21.63
C MET A 118 -2.03 -5.85 22.18
N GLY A 119 -0.78 -5.89 22.66
CA GLY A 119 -0.16 -7.13 23.14
C GLY A 119 0.91 -6.87 24.19
N LEU A 120 1.44 -7.95 24.76
CA LEU A 120 2.61 -7.89 25.63
C LEU A 120 3.86 -7.61 24.78
N PRO A 121 4.74 -6.66 25.18
CA PRO A 121 5.99 -6.36 24.50
C PRO A 121 6.74 -7.63 24.07
N ARG A 122 6.90 -7.86 22.77
CA ARG A 122 7.77 -8.94 22.27
C ARG A 122 9.21 -8.49 22.41
N GLY A 123 9.84 -8.87 23.51
CA GLY A 123 11.24 -8.56 23.77
C GLY A 123 12.18 -9.63 23.26
N ASP A 124 13.07 -9.24 22.36
CA ASP A 124 14.34 -9.92 22.17
C ASP A 124 15.32 -9.43 23.26
N GLY A 125 15.72 -10.32 24.16
CA GLY A 125 16.90 -10.14 25.03
C GLY A 125 16.86 -9.10 26.16
N LEU A 126 16.80 -9.61 27.39
CA LEU A 126 17.37 -9.06 28.64
C LEU A 126 16.76 -7.81 29.31
N LEU A 127 16.15 -6.85 28.60
CA LEU A 127 15.52 -5.68 29.26
C LEU A 127 13.98 -5.78 29.35
N THR A 128 13.35 -6.51 28.42
CA THR A 128 11.89 -6.54 28.30
C THR A 128 11.23 -7.54 29.25
N THR A 129 11.96 -8.49 29.83
CA THR A 129 11.39 -9.43 30.80
C THR A 129 10.82 -8.66 32.01
N ALA A 130 11.48 -7.58 32.45
CA ALA A 130 10.97 -6.71 33.52
C ALA A 130 9.68 -5.96 33.13
N ALA A 131 9.53 -5.54 31.87
CA ALA A 131 8.31 -4.90 31.37
C ALA A 131 7.14 -5.89 31.23
N SER A 132 7.42 -7.14 30.86
CA SER A 132 6.41 -8.20 30.75
C SER A 132 5.87 -8.66 32.11
N PHE A 133 6.66 -8.58 33.19
CA PHE A 133 6.16 -8.85 34.55
C PHE A 133 5.25 -7.74 35.12
N GLY A 134 5.30 -6.53 34.54
CA GLY A 134 4.42 -5.42 34.90
C GLY A 134 3.05 -5.43 34.21
N GLY A 135 2.80 -6.35 33.27
CA GLY A 135 1.50 -6.50 32.59
C GLY A 135 1.08 -5.31 31.72
N ALA A 136 2.00 -4.39 31.39
CA ALA A 136 1.67 -3.21 30.59
C ALA A 136 1.47 -3.62 29.12
N LEU A 137 0.22 -3.59 28.68
CA LEU A 137 -0.15 -3.77 27.29
C LEU A 137 0.36 -2.58 26.48
N SER A 138 1.04 -2.84 25.36
CA SER A 138 1.47 -1.80 24.42
C SER A 138 0.95 -2.10 23.01
N TRP A 139 0.80 -1.04 22.21
CA TRP A 139 0.52 -1.18 20.78
C TRP A 139 1.76 -1.71 20.07
N GLN A 140 1.56 -2.71 19.20
CA GLN A 140 2.61 -3.31 18.41
C GLN A 140 2.17 -3.37 16.95
N CYS A 141 3.08 -2.98 16.06
CA CYS A 141 2.90 -3.16 14.64
C CYS A 141 3.39 -4.55 14.22
N SER A 142 2.69 -5.16 13.28
CA SER A 142 3.00 -6.47 12.71
C SER A 142 2.52 -6.51 11.26
N LEU A 143 3.00 -7.48 10.48
CA LEU A 143 2.41 -7.77 9.17
C LEU A 143 1.27 -8.76 9.30
N PHE A 144 0.08 -8.33 8.91
CA PHE A 144 -1.11 -9.16 8.80
C PHE A 144 -1.14 -9.83 7.43
N ASP A 145 -1.25 -11.16 7.42
CA ASP A 145 -1.38 -11.98 6.21
C ASP A 145 -2.86 -12.00 5.77
N VAL A 146 -3.14 -11.31 4.67
CA VAL A 146 -4.50 -11.07 4.17
C VAL A 146 -5.16 -12.35 3.68
N LEU A 147 -4.38 -13.33 3.18
CA LEU A 147 -4.94 -14.63 2.81
C LEU A 147 -5.40 -15.46 4.01
N LYS A 148 -4.75 -15.28 5.16
CA LYS A 148 -5.09 -16.02 6.38
C LYS A 148 -6.29 -15.41 7.12
N ALA A 149 -6.81 -14.29 6.64
CA ALA A 149 -8.02 -13.69 7.16
C ALA A 149 -9.19 -14.68 7.03
N SER A 150 -9.92 -14.89 8.13
CA SER A 150 -11.12 -15.74 8.08
C SER A 150 -12.30 -14.98 7.46
N ARG A 151 -12.30 -13.66 7.63
CA ARG A 151 -13.37 -12.77 7.17
C ARG A 151 -12.79 -11.51 6.56
N TRP A 152 -13.53 -10.92 5.62
CA TRP A 152 -13.15 -9.63 5.02
C TRP A 152 -13.04 -8.52 6.07
N GLU A 153 -13.86 -8.56 7.12
CA GLU A 153 -13.81 -7.59 8.21
C GLU A 153 -12.46 -7.60 8.94
N ASP A 154 -11.77 -8.74 9.02
CA ASP A 154 -10.45 -8.84 9.64
C ASP A 154 -9.41 -8.05 8.83
N VAL A 155 -9.53 -8.08 7.49
CA VAL A 155 -8.70 -7.31 6.56
C VAL A 155 -8.96 -5.81 6.72
N VAL A 156 -10.23 -5.41 6.78
CA VAL A 156 -10.62 -4.01 7.00
C VAL A 156 -10.14 -3.53 8.36
N GLN A 157 -10.26 -4.36 9.42
CA GLN A 157 -9.76 -4.04 10.75
C GLN A 157 -8.24 -3.87 10.75
N ALA A 158 -7.50 -4.75 10.07
CA ALA A 158 -6.05 -4.63 9.92
C ALA A 158 -5.67 -3.31 9.25
N LEU A 159 -6.28 -2.98 8.10
CA LEU A 159 -6.03 -1.72 7.38
C LEU A 159 -6.34 -0.48 8.23
N THR A 160 -7.51 -0.47 8.87
CA THR A 160 -7.99 0.67 9.68
C THR A 160 -7.34 0.75 11.07
N SER A 161 -6.52 -0.23 11.44
CA SER A 161 -5.71 -0.15 12.66
C SER A 161 -4.52 0.82 12.53
N ASN A 162 -4.13 1.14 11.29
CA ASN A 162 -3.13 2.16 10.99
C ASN A 162 -3.76 3.55 11.11
N VAL A 163 -3.53 4.19 12.26
CA VAL A 163 -4.06 5.51 12.60
C VAL A 163 -2.92 6.44 12.99
N GLU A 164 -3.10 7.74 12.78
CA GLU A 164 -2.08 8.77 13.02
C GLU A 164 -1.56 8.82 14.46
N SER A 165 -2.34 8.32 15.43
CA SER A 165 -1.91 8.21 16.83
C SER A 165 -0.92 7.08 17.10
N ARG A 166 -0.66 6.20 16.11
CA ARG A 166 0.21 5.01 16.23
C ARG A 166 1.35 5.03 15.23
N THR A 167 1.11 5.53 14.02
CA THR A 167 2.08 5.55 12.92
C THR A 167 1.75 6.68 11.95
N ASP A 168 2.70 7.04 11.11
CA ASP A 168 2.58 8.00 10.02
C ASP A 168 2.48 7.33 8.65
N GLU A 169 2.67 6.01 8.58
CA GLU A 169 2.68 5.25 7.33
C GLU A 169 1.96 3.90 7.41
N VAL A 170 1.63 3.37 6.24
CA VAL A 170 1.08 2.02 6.04
C VAL A 170 1.96 1.28 5.06
N LEU A 171 2.36 0.07 5.43
CA LEU A 171 3.08 -0.86 4.58
C LEU A 171 2.10 -1.86 3.97
N LEU A 172 2.08 -1.96 2.65
CA LEU A 172 1.27 -2.91 1.89
C LEU A 172 2.18 -3.75 1.01
N VAL A 173 1.88 -5.04 0.91
CA VAL A 173 2.55 -5.95 -0.03
C VAL A 173 1.50 -6.55 -0.93
N PHE A 174 1.66 -6.34 -2.22
CA PHE A 174 0.83 -6.92 -3.27
C PHE A 174 1.58 -8.03 -4.00
N GLU A 175 0.84 -8.92 -4.63
CA GLU A 175 1.33 -9.86 -5.63
C GLU A 175 0.73 -9.45 -6.98
N ARG A 176 1.61 -9.16 -7.94
CA ARG A 176 1.25 -8.66 -9.27
C ARG A 176 1.42 -9.76 -10.31
N PRO A 177 0.41 -10.04 -11.15
CA PRO A 177 0.60 -10.89 -12.32
C PRO A 177 1.57 -10.22 -13.30
N LEU A 178 2.61 -10.94 -13.73
CA LEU A 178 3.43 -10.52 -14.85
C LEU A 178 2.71 -10.94 -16.13
N ALA A 179 2.43 -9.98 -17.01
CA ALA A 179 1.93 -10.34 -18.34
C ALA A 179 2.98 -11.24 -19.02
N ASP A 180 2.55 -12.37 -19.58
CA ASP A 180 3.38 -13.18 -20.46
C ASP A 180 3.88 -12.27 -21.59
N GLN A 181 5.16 -11.90 -21.55
CA GLN A 181 5.83 -11.22 -22.66
C GLN A 181 6.18 -12.21 -23.77
#